data_AF-A0A0F4KQR0-F1
#
_entry.id   AF-A0A0F4KQR0-F1
#
_cell.length_a   1.000
_cell.length_b   1.000
_cell.length_c   1.000
_cell.angle_alpha   90.00
_cell.angle_beta   90.00
_cell.angle_gamma   90.00
#
_symmetry.space_group_name_H-M   'P 1'
#
loop_
_entity.id
_entity.type
_entity.pdbx_description
1 polymer ?
#
loop_
_entity_poly.entity_id
_entity_poly.type
_entity_poly.pdbx_seq_one_letter_code
_entity_poly.pdbx_strand_id
1 'polypeptide(L)'
;MKSDEIEQLVQVVTNRVMEQLGQFKPHIILRDPLKYYPASYIDVLSQNYELIYEKKQGSNAALLCLSKITTKQIVTLAHLISTDELTDQVLDFLLQDKPVWIFSKKPQIIEYQRQTRYGVWKEIQDALQKLEHYNIHFIYDNSSFNLHLQALSKTNKVVNTKYKYVTLTKLQERLKNHQQLLQDNEKMTDLAKDWARSKDLRL
;
A
#
# COMPACT_ATOMS: atom_id res chain seq x y z
N MET A 1 -34.78 23.40 -16.49
CA MET A 1 -33.45 22.99 -16.01
C MET A 1 -32.89 22.06 -17.06
N LYS A 2 -31.95 22.58 -17.84
CA LYS A 2 -31.56 22.05 -19.15
C LYS A 2 -30.34 21.16 -18.95
N SER A 3 -30.25 20.05 -19.68
CA SER A 3 -29.20 19.02 -19.62
C SER A 3 -27.79 19.52 -19.28
N ASP A 4 -27.41 20.71 -19.76
CA ASP A 4 -26.13 21.37 -19.51
C ASP A 4 -25.83 21.65 -18.02
N GLU A 5 -26.83 22.01 -17.20
CA GLU A 5 -26.64 22.27 -15.76
C GLU A 5 -26.29 20.97 -15.01
N ILE A 6 -26.92 19.87 -15.40
CA ILE A 6 -26.66 18.54 -14.82
C ILE A 6 -25.27 18.05 -15.24
N GLU A 7 -24.87 18.29 -16.49
CA GLU A 7 -23.56 17.88 -17.00
C GLU A 7 -22.41 18.67 -16.35
N GLN A 8 -22.58 19.98 -16.15
CA GLN A 8 -21.63 20.78 -15.38
C GLN A 8 -21.51 20.29 -13.93
N LEU A 9 -22.63 19.93 -13.30
CA LEU A 9 -22.63 19.40 -11.94
C LEU A 9 -21.88 18.06 -11.87
N VAL A 10 -22.14 17.14 -12.81
CA VAL A 10 -21.43 15.86 -12.93
C VAL A 10 -19.94 16.08 -13.14
N GLN A 11 -19.54 17.05 -13.97
CA GLN A 11 -18.12 17.35 -14.21
C GLN A 11 -17.43 17.88 -12.96
N VAL A 12 -18.08 18.78 -12.22
CA VAL A 12 -17.54 19.33 -10.96
C VAL A 12 -17.38 18.22 -9.92
N VAL A 13 -18.38 17.34 -9.77
CA VAL A 13 -18.31 16.21 -8.83
C VAL A 13 -17.24 15.23 -9.26
N THR A 14 -17.15 14.88 -10.54
CA THR A 14 -16.15 13.94 -11.06
C THR A 14 -14.73 14.48 -10.86
N ASN A 15 -14.47 15.75 -11.20
CA ASN A 15 -13.17 16.38 -10.97
C ASN A 15 -12.81 16.40 -9.49
N ARG A 16 -13.76 16.74 -8.61
CA ARG A 16 -13.53 16.79 -7.16
C ARG A 16 -13.24 15.41 -6.57
N VAL A 17 -13.97 14.38 -7.00
CA VAL A 17 -13.71 12.99 -6.61
C VAL A 17 -12.35 12.52 -7.13
N MET A 18 -11.96 12.90 -8.35
CA MET A 18 -10.65 12.55 -8.91
C MET A 18 -9.49 13.27 -8.23
N GLU A 19 -9.67 14.54 -7.84
CA GLU A 19 -8.70 15.28 -7.01
C GLU A 19 -8.53 14.61 -5.64
N GLN A 20 -9.62 14.14 -5.04
CA GLN A 20 -9.58 13.41 -3.76
C GLN A 20 -8.95 12.02 -3.90
N LEU A 21 -9.25 11.28 -4.97
CA LEU A 21 -8.66 9.98 -5.25
C LEU A 21 -7.16 10.10 -5.58
N GLY A 22 -6.75 11.17 -6.25
CA GLY A 22 -5.34 11.47 -6.55
C GLY A 22 -4.48 11.81 -5.34
N GLN A 23 -5.11 12.10 -4.18
CA GLN A 23 -4.44 12.39 -2.92
C GLN A 23 -4.38 11.19 -1.96
N PHE A 24 -4.92 10.02 -2.35
CA PHE A 24 -4.93 8.86 -1.46
C PHE A 24 -3.52 8.30 -1.27
N LYS A 25 -2.96 8.50 -0.06
CA LYS A 25 -1.74 7.82 0.36
C LYS A 25 -2.12 6.46 0.95
N PRO A 26 -1.52 5.36 0.51
CA PRO A 26 -1.72 4.07 1.18
C PRO A 26 -1.30 4.17 2.66
N HIS A 27 -2.05 3.49 3.53
CA HIS A 27 -1.80 3.52 4.97
C HIS A 27 -0.68 2.55 5.37
N ILE A 28 0.11 2.92 6.36
CA ILE A 28 1.05 2.05 7.08
C ILE A 28 0.68 2.08 8.56
N ILE A 29 0.58 0.92 9.20
CA ILE A 29 0.34 0.83 10.64
C ILE A 29 1.67 0.82 11.38
N LEU A 30 1.82 1.75 12.32
CA LEU A 30 2.87 1.71 13.34
C LEU A 30 2.26 1.18 14.63
N ARG A 31 2.69 -0.01 15.07
CA ARG A 31 2.15 -0.63 16.28
C ARG A 31 2.60 0.07 17.56
N ASP A 32 3.85 0.53 17.56
CA ASP A 32 4.47 1.19 18.71
C ASP A 32 4.46 2.72 18.56
N PRO A 33 4.68 3.49 19.64
CA PRO A 33 4.92 4.93 19.53
C PRO A 33 6.14 5.27 18.65
N LEU A 34 6.07 6.39 17.92
CA LEU A 34 7.12 6.86 16.99
C LEU A 34 8.54 6.84 17.53
N LYS A 35 8.71 7.16 18.82
CA LYS A 35 10.02 7.20 19.49
C LYS A 35 10.79 5.87 19.45
N TYR A 36 10.13 4.76 19.14
CA TYR A 36 10.74 3.44 19.04
C TYR A 36 11.22 3.10 17.63
N TYR A 37 10.96 3.95 16.64
CA TYR A 37 11.38 3.76 15.26
C TYR A 37 12.50 4.74 14.89
N PRO A 38 13.41 4.36 13.98
CA PRO A 38 14.41 5.29 13.47
C PRO A 38 13.77 6.45 12.71
N ALA A 39 14.00 7.68 13.16
CA ALA A 39 13.39 8.89 12.58
C ALA A 39 13.62 8.99 11.07
N SER A 40 14.83 8.67 10.60
CA SER A 40 15.19 8.68 9.17
C SER A 40 14.30 7.79 8.31
N TYR A 41 13.83 6.66 8.84
CA TYR A 41 12.96 5.74 8.10
C TYR A 41 11.52 6.21 8.13
N ILE A 42 11.06 6.73 9.27
CA ILE A 42 9.72 7.30 9.40
C ILE A 42 9.53 8.49 8.47
N ASP A 43 10.52 9.38 8.37
CA ASP A 43 10.47 10.55 7.49
C ASP A 43 10.25 10.12 6.04
N VAL A 44 11.02 9.12 5.56
CA VAL A 44 10.88 8.58 4.20
C VAL A 44 9.52 7.93 3.98
N LEU A 45 9.00 7.18 4.96
CA LEU A 45 7.68 6.55 4.85
C LEU A 45 6.56 7.61 4.81
N SER A 46 6.62 8.63 5.65
CA SER A 46 5.60 9.70 5.74
C SER A 46 5.45 10.52 4.44
N GLN A 47 6.49 10.57 3.61
CA GLN A 47 6.44 11.27 2.32
C GLN A 47 5.45 10.61 1.36
N ASN A 48 5.39 9.28 1.35
CA ASN A 48 4.62 8.50 0.36
C ASN A 48 3.41 7.77 0.96
N TYR A 49 3.37 7.61 2.28
CA TYR A 49 2.34 6.83 2.99
C TYR A 49 1.73 7.65 4.12
N GLU A 50 0.49 7.32 4.48
CA GLU A 50 -0.15 7.84 5.68
C GLU A 50 0.14 6.90 6.87
N LEU A 51 0.73 7.44 7.93
CA LEU A 51 1.13 6.66 9.10
C LEU A 51 0.01 6.68 10.13
N ILE A 52 -0.57 5.52 10.40
CA ILE A 52 -1.69 5.36 11.35
C ILE A 52 -1.28 4.53 12.57
N TYR A 53 -1.86 4.87 13.72
CA TYR A 53 -1.68 4.13 14.99
C TYR A 53 -2.97 3.40 15.30
N GLU A 54 -3.20 2.28 14.62
CA GLU A 54 -4.39 1.48 14.85
C GLU A 54 -4.03 0.11 15.41
N LYS A 55 -4.74 -0.25 16.48
CA LYS A 55 -4.72 -1.59 17.05
C LYS A 55 -5.78 -2.52 16.47
N LYS A 56 -6.69 -2.00 15.63
CA LYS A 56 -7.84 -2.76 15.14
C LYS A 56 -7.45 -3.67 13.98
N GLN A 57 -8.03 -4.87 14.00
CA GLN A 57 -7.97 -5.86 12.91
C GLN A 57 -8.79 -5.37 11.70
N GLY A 58 -8.40 -5.80 10.49
CA GLY A 58 -9.14 -5.48 9.26
C GLY A 58 -8.76 -4.15 8.58
N SER A 59 -7.57 -3.60 8.85
CA SER A 59 -7.10 -2.39 8.19
C SER A 59 -6.66 -2.66 6.73
N ASN A 60 -7.08 -1.78 5.82
CA ASN A 60 -6.61 -1.76 4.42
C ASN A 60 -5.17 -1.25 4.26
N ALA A 61 -4.42 -1.09 5.35
CA ALA A 61 -3.03 -0.70 5.31
C ALA A 61 -2.18 -1.68 4.49
N ALA A 62 -1.14 -1.14 3.85
CA ALA A 62 -0.26 -1.88 2.96
C ALA A 62 0.93 -2.52 3.68
N LEU A 63 1.22 -2.09 4.91
CA LEU A 63 2.35 -2.56 5.71
C LEU A 63 2.04 -2.42 7.21
N LEU A 64 2.45 -3.41 8.00
CA LEU A 64 2.52 -3.35 9.45
C LEU A 64 3.97 -3.18 9.90
N CYS A 65 4.24 -2.20 10.75
CA CYS A 65 5.55 -1.88 11.27
C CYS A 65 5.60 -2.11 12.79
N LEU A 66 6.54 -2.94 13.22
CA LEU A 66 6.83 -3.25 14.62
C LEU A 66 8.20 -2.67 14.98
N SER A 67 8.36 -2.13 16.20
CA SER A 67 9.69 -1.70 16.65
C SER A 67 10.57 -2.89 17.05
N LYS A 68 9.96 -3.96 17.58
CA LYS A 68 10.63 -5.15 18.09
C LYS A 68 9.71 -6.35 18.09
N ILE A 69 10.30 -7.54 18.23
CA ILE A 69 9.59 -8.79 18.46
C ILE A 69 10.38 -9.66 19.43
N THR A 70 9.68 -10.48 20.21
CA THR A 70 10.31 -11.42 21.14
C THR A 70 10.58 -12.78 20.49
N THR A 71 11.50 -13.57 21.03
CA THR A 71 11.76 -14.95 20.56
C THR A 71 10.51 -15.83 20.66
N LYS A 72 9.70 -15.65 21.71
CA LYS A 72 8.40 -16.33 21.85
C LYS A 72 7.52 -16.05 20.64
N GLN A 73 7.33 -14.77 20.31
CA GLN A 73 6.50 -14.36 19.18
C GLN A 73 7.07 -14.83 17.83
N ILE A 74 8.40 -14.84 17.65
CA ILE A 74 9.06 -15.38 16.45
C ILE A 74 8.68 -16.85 16.25
N VAL A 75 8.84 -17.67 17.29
CA VAL A 75 8.55 -19.12 17.21
C VAL A 75 7.06 -19.35 17.01
N THR A 76 6.20 -18.62 17.70
CA THR A 76 4.75 -18.74 17.55
C THR A 76 4.30 -18.38 16.13
N LEU A 77 4.78 -17.26 15.58
CA LEU A 77 4.47 -16.81 14.22
C LEU A 77 5.03 -17.75 13.15
N ALA A 78 6.19 -18.35 13.36
CA ALA A 78 6.74 -19.34 12.45
C ALA A 78 5.84 -20.60 12.33
N HIS A 79 5.03 -20.87 13.35
CA HIS A 79 4.02 -21.92 13.37
C HIS A 79 2.61 -21.41 13.04
N LEU A 80 2.46 -20.14 12.66
CA LEU A 80 1.17 -19.49 12.36
C LEU A 80 0.17 -19.59 13.52
N ILE A 81 0.67 -19.58 14.76
CA ILE A 81 -0.15 -19.60 15.97
C ILE A 81 -0.32 -18.17 16.47
N SER A 82 -1.49 -17.86 17.01
CA SER A 82 -1.69 -16.63 17.77
C SER A 82 -1.64 -16.90 19.27
N THR A 83 -0.94 -16.04 19.99
CA THR A 83 -0.83 -16.09 21.47
C THR A 83 -1.11 -14.77 22.15
N ASP A 84 -1.12 -13.67 21.40
CA ASP A 84 -1.38 -12.31 21.86
C ASP A 84 -1.91 -11.44 20.70
N GLU A 85 -2.42 -10.26 21.05
CA GLU A 85 -3.00 -9.30 20.09
C GLU A 85 -2.02 -8.88 18.99
N LEU A 86 -0.71 -8.86 19.27
CA LEU A 86 0.31 -8.53 18.26
C LEU A 86 0.43 -9.68 17.26
N THR A 87 0.53 -10.92 17.74
CA THR A 87 0.60 -12.09 16.86
C THR A 87 -0.67 -12.26 16.03
N ASP A 88 -1.85 -11.99 16.60
CA ASP A 88 -3.11 -11.92 15.84
C ASP A 88 -3.02 -10.91 14.70
N GLN A 89 -2.63 -9.67 14.99
CA GLN A 89 -2.54 -8.61 13.99
C GLN A 89 -1.50 -8.92 12.91
N VAL A 90 -0.38 -9.54 13.28
CA VAL A 90 0.63 -9.98 12.31
C VAL A 90 0.03 -11.03 11.39
N LEU A 91 -0.61 -12.08 11.93
CA LEU A 91 -1.23 -13.13 11.13
C LEU A 91 -2.31 -12.59 10.19
N ASP A 92 -3.10 -11.61 10.62
CA ASP A 92 -4.09 -10.94 9.76
C ASP A 92 -3.43 -10.29 8.53
N PHE A 93 -2.24 -9.72 8.68
CA PHE A 93 -1.45 -9.19 7.56
C PHE A 93 -0.91 -10.29 6.66
N LEU A 94 -0.39 -11.38 7.23
CA LEU A 94 0.14 -12.51 6.45
C LEU A 94 -0.96 -13.18 5.61
N LEU A 95 -2.15 -13.35 6.18
CA LEU A 95 -3.32 -13.92 5.49
C LEU A 95 -3.79 -13.05 4.31
N GLN A 96 -3.45 -11.75 4.32
CA GLN A 96 -3.73 -10.80 3.24
C GLN A 96 -2.55 -10.62 2.27
N ASP A 97 -1.50 -11.45 2.39
CA ASP A 97 -0.24 -11.33 1.64
C ASP A 97 0.44 -9.95 1.79
N LYS A 98 0.25 -9.32 2.96
CA LYS A 98 0.82 -8.00 3.25
C LYS A 98 2.12 -8.16 4.06
N PRO A 99 3.15 -7.37 3.75
CA PRO A 99 4.41 -7.43 4.47
C PRO A 99 4.28 -6.95 5.91
N VAL A 100 5.17 -7.45 6.76
CA VAL A 100 5.38 -6.95 8.12
C VAL A 100 6.85 -6.62 8.29
N TRP A 101 7.15 -5.41 8.75
CA TRP A 101 8.52 -4.96 9.00
C TRP A 101 8.79 -4.80 10.49
N ILE A 102 9.96 -5.26 10.90
CA ILE A 102 10.42 -5.20 12.28
C ILE A 102 11.69 -4.35 12.31
N PHE A 103 11.61 -3.15 12.88
CA PHE A 103 12.71 -2.19 12.97
C PHE A 103 13.70 -2.52 14.09
N SER A 104 14.15 -3.78 14.11
CA SER A 104 15.15 -4.27 15.04
C SER A 104 16.16 -5.13 14.32
N LYS A 105 17.35 -5.27 14.91
CA LYS A 105 18.30 -6.29 14.49
C LYS A 105 17.65 -7.67 14.59
N LYS A 106 17.95 -8.54 13.63
CA LYS A 106 17.65 -9.98 13.76
C LYS A 106 18.30 -10.46 15.08
N PRO A 107 17.61 -11.27 15.91
CA PRO A 107 18.21 -11.84 17.11
C PRO A 107 19.56 -12.47 16.77
N GLN A 108 20.62 -12.08 17.48
CA GLN A 108 21.96 -12.56 17.15
C GLN A 108 22.09 -14.04 17.52
N ILE A 109 21.97 -14.87 16.48
CA ILE A 109 22.01 -16.33 16.55
C ILE A 109 23.31 -16.85 17.22
N ILE A 110 24.42 -16.11 17.09
CA ILE A 110 25.73 -16.46 17.65
C ILE A 110 25.74 -16.43 19.19
N GLU A 111 24.99 -15.51 19.81
CA GLU A 111 24.89 -15.44 21.27
C GLU A 111 24.13 -16.66 21.82
N TYR A 112 23.09 -17.10 21.12
CA TYR A 112 22.35 -18.33 21.45
C TYR A 112 23.18 -19.59 21.23
N GLN A 113 24.03 -19.64 20.20
CA GLN A 113 24.90 -20.80 19.94
C GLN A 113 25.85 -21.08 21.10
N ARG A 114 26.29 -20.04 21.83
CA ARG A 114 27.18 -20.17 23.00
C ARG A 114 26.42 -20.50 24.30
N GLN A 115 25.13 -20.19 24.37
CA GLN A 115 24.34 -20.24 25.62
C GLN A 115 23.27 -21.34 25.63
N THR A 116 22.93 -21.93 24.48
CA THR A 116 21.79 -22.87 24.36
C THR A 116 22.17 -24.18 23.68
N ARG A 117 21.36 -25.21 23.89
CA ARG A 117 21.52 -26.52 23.23
C ARG A 117 21.31 -26.35 21.73
N TYR A 118 22.12 -27.05 20.93
CA TYR A 118 22.09 -27.00 19.46
C TYR A 118 20.68 -27.08 18.85
N GLY A 119 19.83 -27.99 19.36
CA GLY A 119 18.46 -28.13 18.86
C GLY A 119 17.61 -26.86 19.01
N VAL A 120 17.73 -26.15 20.13
CA VAL A 120 16.97 -24.91 20.38
C VAL A 120 17.44 -23.80 19.44
N TRP A 121 18.75 -23.69 19.27
CA TRP A 121 19.36 -22.75 18.33
C TRP A 121 18.87 -22.98 16.90
N LYS A 122 18.85 -24.24 16.46
CA LYS A 122 18.41 -24.61 15.12
C LYS A 122 16.95 -24.26 14.89
N GLU A 123 16.08 -24.56 15.85
CA GLU A 123 14.65 -24.21 15.77
C GLU A 123 14.42 -22.70 15.65
N ILE A 124 15.19 -21.87 16.37
CA ILE A 124 15.09 -20.41 16.25
C ILE A 124 15.56 -19.94 14.87
N GLN A 125 16.63 -20.52 14.35
CA GLN A 125 17.12 -20.20 13.00
C GLN A 125 16.09 -20.58 11.93
N ASP A 126 15.52 -21.78 12.03
CA ASP A 126 14.50 -22.28 11.11
C ASP A 126 13.23 -21.41 11.21
N ALA A 127 12.86 -20.97 12.41
CA ALA A 127 11.76 -20.03 12.63
C ALA A 127 12.02 -18.69 11.92
N LEU A 128 13.22 -18.11 12.07
CA LEU A 128 13.58 -16.85 11.40
C LEU A 128 13.53 -16.98 9.88
N GLN A 129 13.97 -18.12 9.33
CA GLN A 129 13.86 -18.40 7.90
C GLN A 129 12.40 -18.47 7.45
N LYS A 130 11.54 -19.17 8.20
CA LYS A 130 10.09 -19.25 7.89
C LYS A 130 9.45 -17.87 7.88
N LEU A 131 9.75 -17.01 8.85
CA LEU A 131 9.22 -15.65 8.90
C LEU A 131 9.57 -14.84 7.64
N GLU A 132 10.79 -14.96 7.14
CA GLU A 132 11.21 -14.28 5.91
C GLU A 132 10.42 -14.77 4.68
N HIS A 133 10.13 -16.07 4.59
CA HIS A 133 9.25 -16.64 3.56
C HIS A 133 7.80 -16.18 3.69
N TYR A 134 7.35 -15.87 4.92
CA TYR A 134 6.02 -15.31 5.17
C TYR A 134 5.95 -13.80 4.97
N ASN A 135 6.97 -13.16 4.37
CA ASN A 135 6.99 -11.71 4.13
C ASN A 135 7.16 -10.86 5.42
N ILE A 136 7.76 -11.43 6.46
CA ILE A 136 8.15 -10.73 7.69
C ILE A 136 9.65 -10.41 7.63
N HIS A 137 9.99 -9.12 7.59
CA HIS A 137 11.35 -8.65 7.34
C HIS A 137 11.91 -7.85 8.51
N PHE A 138 13.17 -8.11 8.84
CA PHE A 138 13.90 -7.33 9.83
C PHE A 138 14.66 -6.19 9.15
N ILE A 139 14.31 -4.96 9.51
CA ILE A 139 14.89 -3.73 8.99
C ILE A 139 15.87 -3.18 10.03
N TYR A 140 17.16 -3.39 9.78
CA TYR A 140 18.23 -3.02 10.72
C TYR A 140 19.35 -2.19 10.10
N ASP A 141 19.34 -2.02 8.77
CA ASP A 141 20.27 -1.18 8.04
C ASP A 141 19.57 -0.51 6.83
N ASN A 142 20.26 0.47 6.24
CA ASN A 142 19.73 1.23 5.10
C ASN A 142 19.56 0.38 3.85
N SER A 143 20.38 -0.67 3.68
CA SER A 143 20.33 -1.54 2.50
C SER A 143 19.04 -2.36 2.50
N SER A 144 18.73 -3.01 3.62
CA SER A 144 17.49 -3.75 3.86
C SER A 144 16.28 -2.83 3.73
N PHE A 145 16.32 -1.65 4.37
CA PHE A 145 15.23 -0.66 4.26
C PHE A 145 14.93 -0.29 2.81
N ASN A 146 15.94 0.08 2.04
CA ASN A 146 15.75 0.50 0.64
C ASN A 146 15.26 -0.64 -0.25
N LEU A 147 15.76 -1.86 -0.06
CA LEU A 147 15.32 -3.04 -0.82
C LEU A 147 13.83 -3.30 -0.60
N HIS A 148 13.38 -3.35 0.66
CA HIS A 148 11.98 -3.62 0.98
C HIS A 148 11.06 -2.44 0.63
N LEU A 149 11.53 -1.20 0.75
CA LEU A 149 10.78 -0.01 0.30
C LEU A 149 10.53 -0.02 -1.20
N GLN A 150 11.52 -0.41 -2.00
CA GLN A 150 11.35 -0.57 -3.44
C GLN A 150 10.35 -1.68 -3.78
N ALA A 151 10.40 -2.81 -3.07
CA ALA A 151 9.41 -3.88 -3.23
C ALA A 151 8.00 -3.38 -2.91
N LEU A 152 7.82 -2.70 -1.78
CA LEU A 152 6.54 -2.15 -1.32
C LEU A 152 5.94 -1.17 -2.33
N SER A 153 6.76 -0.27 -2.90
CA SER A 153 6.31 0.71 -3.88
C SER A 153 5.89 0.10 -5.23
N LYS A 154 6.44 -1.07 -5.61
CA LYS A 154 6.03 -1.80 -6.82
C LYS A 154 4.65 -2.40 -6.65
N THR A 155 4.37 -3.00 -5.49
CA THR A 155 3.08 -3.61 -5.16
C THR A 155 2.00 -2.54 -5.00
N ASN A 156 2.37 -1.38 -4.43
CA ASN A 156 1.48 -0.25 -4.20
C ASN A 156 1.48 0.78 -5.34
N LYS A 157 1.84 0.39 -6.57
CA LYS A 157 1.54 1.23 -7.74
C LYS A 157 0.03 1.31 -7.90
N VAL A 158 -0.61 2.19 -7.12
CA VAL A 158 -1.86 2.83 -7.50
C VAL A 158 -1.59 3.34 -8.90
N VAL A 159 -2.29 2.76 -9.87
CA VAL A 159 -2.20 3.17 -11.27
C VAL A 159 -2.73 4.59 -11.33
N ASN A 160 -1.85 5.55 -11.04
CA ASN A 160 -2.11 6.97 -11.14
C ASN A 160 -1.98 7.36 -12.62
N THR A 161 -2.62 6.59 -13.50
CA THR A 161 -3.00 7.09 -14.80
C THR A 161 -4.01 8.18 -14.52
N LYS A 162 -3.52 9.43 -14.48
CA LYS A 162 -4.36 10.62 -14.55
C LYS A 162 -5.09 10.60 -15.90
N TYR A 163 -6.11 9.75 -16.03
CA TYR A 163 -7.02 9.79 -17.15
C TYR A 163 -7.83 11.06 -17.01
N LYS A 164 -7.75 11.92 -18.02
CA LYS A 164 -8.58 13.11 -18.07
C LYS A 164 -9.87 12.74 -18.80
N TYR A 165 -11.00 12.83 -18.10
CA TYR A 165 -12.27 12.46 -18.71
C TYR A 165 -12.79 13.57 -19.63
N VAL A 166 -13.26 13.18 -20.83
CA VAL A 166 -13.84 14.07 -21.83
C VAL A 166 -15.36 13.89 -21.80
N THR A 167 -16.07 14.98 -21.50
CA THR A 167 -17.54 15.03 -21.49
C THR A 167 -18.12 15.19 -22.88
N LEU A 168 -19.43 15.00 -22.99
CA LEU A 168 -20.17 15.13 -24.24
C LEU A 168 -20.08 16.55 -24.80
N THR A 169 -20.31 17.56 -23.96
CA THR A 169 -20.14 18.99 -24.29
C THR A 169 -18.75 19.29 -24.85
N LYS A 170 -17.70 18.82 -24.19
CA LYS A 170 -16.31 19.05 -24.59
C LYS A 170 -15.94 18.31 -25.88
N LEU A 171 -16.48 17.10 -26.06
CA LEU A 171 -16.33 16.31 -27.28
C LEU A 171 -17.02 17.01 -28.47
N GLN A 172 -18.21 17.56 -28.25
CA GLN A 172 -18.97 18.34 -29.24
C GLN A 172 -18.26 19.64 -29.63
N GLU A 173 -17.69 20.37 -28.67
CA GLU A 173 -16.90 21.57 -28.93
C GLU A 173 -15.64 21.25 -29.74
N ARG A 174 -14.92 20.18 -29.39
CA ARG A 174 -13.74 19.74 -30.14
C ARG A 174 -14.09 19.33 -31.56
N LEU A 175 -15.23 18.66 -31.77
CA LEU A 175 -15.72 18.31 -33.09
C LEU A 175 -16.03 19.56 -33.93
N LYS A 176 -16.72 20.55 -33.34
CA LYS A 176 -17.04 21.84 -34.00
C LYS A 176 -15.77 22.63 -34.37
N ASN A 177 -14.74 22.54 -33.55
CA ASN A 177 -13.47 23.25 -33.73
C ASN A 177 -12.42 22.46 -34.54
N HIS A 178 -12.79 21.30 -35.13
CA HIS A 178 -11.89 20.41 -35.86
C HIS A 178 -10.62 20.01 -35.07
N GLN A 179 -10.75 19.88 -33.75
CA GLN A 179 -9.68 19.44 -32.87
C GLN A 179 -9.67 17.92 -32.72
N GLN A 180 -8.54 17.38 -32.31
CA GLN A 180 -8.41 15.97 -31.96
C GLN A 180 -9.41 15.62 -30.84
N LEU A 181 -10.23 14.60 -31.09
CA LEU A 181 -11.39 14.27 -30.24
C LEU A 181 -10.94 13.68 -28.89
N LEU A 182 -9.89 12.84 -28.89
CA LEU A 182 -9.25 12.27 -27.70
C LEU A 182 -7.72 12.32 -27.81
N GLN A 183 -7.06 12.61 -26.70
CA GLN A 183 -5.62 12.46 -26.51
C GLN A 183 -5.30 11.10 -25.85
N ASP A 184 -4.04 10.65 -25.93
CA ASP A 184 -3.60 9.33 -25.44
C ASP A 184 -3.89 9.06 -23.95
N ASN A 185 -4.02 10.12 -23.13
CA ASN A 185 -4.33 10.05 -21.69
C ASN A 185 -5.77 10.48 -21.36
N GLU A 186 -6.66 10.54 -22.34
CA GLU A 186 -8.05 10.94 -22.17
C GLU A 186 -9.01 9.75 -22.31
N LYS A 187 -10.08 9.73 -21.51
CA LYS A 187 -11.16 8.74 -21.60
C LYS A 187 -12.50 9.44 -21.73
N MET A 188 -13.39 8.93 -22.57
CA MET A 188 -14.75 9.44 -22.66
C MET A 188 -15.57 9.02 -21.43
N THR A 189 -16.43 9.92 -20.94
CA THR A 189 -17.54 9.53 -20.06
C THR A 189 -18.54 8.66 -20.82
N ASP A 190 -19.36 7.87 -20.13
CA ASP A 190 -20.27 6.94 -20.81
C ASP A 190 -21.31 7.66 -21.70
N LEU A 191 -21.79 8.83 -21.27
CA LEU A 191 -22.61 9.73 -22.09
C LEU A 191 -21.89 10.18 -23.38
N ALA A 192 -20.61 10.52 -23.29
CA ALA A 192 -19.81 10.91 -24.46
C ALA A 192 -19.57 9.71 -25.40
N LYS A 193 -19.39 8.50 -24.87
CA LYS A 193 -19.28 7.27 -25.67
C LYS A 193 -20.59 6.96 -26.42
N ASP A 194 -21.72 7.04 -25.73
CA ASP A 194 -23.02 6.74 -26.33
C ASP A 194 -23.34 7.73 -27.45
N TRP A 195 -23.00 9.01 -27.25
CA TRP A 195 -23.13 10.02 -28.29
C TRP A 195 -22.15 9.81 -29.45
N ALA A 196 -20.87 9.49 -29.20
CA ALA A 196 -19.89 9.21 -30.25
C ALA A 196 -20.30 8.03 -31.12
N ARG A 197 -20.85 6.97 -30.49
CA ARG A 197 -21.44 5.81 -31.19
C ARG A 197 -22.64 6.21 -32.04
N SER A 198 -23.53 7.07 -31.54
CA SER A 198 -24.68 7.58 -32.32
C SER A 198 -24.28 8.40 -33.56
N LYS A 199 -23.03 8.89 -33.60
CA LYS A 199 -22.46 9.69 -34.71
C LYS A 199 -21.45 8.91 -35.55
N ASP A 200 -21.29 7.61 -35.30
CA ASP A 200 -20.35 6.72 -35.99
C ASP A 200 -18.88 7.20 -35.96
N LEU A 201 -18.52 7.91 -34.89
CA LEU A 201 -17.15 8.37 -34.64
C LEU A 201 -16.33 7.19 -34.10
N ARG A 202 -15.39 6.66 -34.90
CA ARG A 202 -14.43 5.63 -34.45
C ARG A 202 -13.29 6.31 -33.68
N LEU A 203 -13.34 6.21 -32.35
CA LEU A 203 -12.42 6.82 -31.39
C LEU A 203 -11.91 5.79 -30.38
#